data_AF-A0A6P0ZA98-F1
#
_entry.id   AF-A0A6P0ZA98-F1
#
_cell.length_a   1.000
_cell.length_b   1.000
_cell.length_c   1.000
_cell.angle_alpha   90.00
_cell.angle_beta   90.00
_cell.angle_gamma   90.00
#
_symmetry.space_group_name_H-M   'P 1'
#
loop_
_entity.id
_entity.type
_entity.pdbx_description
1 polymer ?
#
loop_
_entity_poly.entity_id
_entity_poly.type
_entity_poly.pdbx_seq_one_letter_code
_entity_poly.pdbx_strand_id
1 'polypeptide(L)'
;SDLLPTDITGTNIWNQGTREFEFLPGPVFTNILLTDEINRATPRTQSALLEVMEERQITVDGLSRSVPQPFFVIATQNPIEYQGTFPLPEAQMDRFTLSLSLGYPTREEELQMLKRHQEGIIISELKPCISSQEVLELQRLCSQVKIENSLQEYILDLVRASREAEDVTLGVSPRGSVALQRTTQALAFIDGRDYALPDDIKFLAPHVLSHRLIPTGGRKAKTIVERLLRSVPIP
;
A
#
# COMPACT_ATOMS: atom_id res chain seq x y z
N SER A 1 -5.93 19.72 16.38
CA SER A 1 -7.35 19.51 16.08
C SER A 1 -7.48 18.15 15.43
N ASP A 2 -8.50 17.38 15.78
CA ASP A 2 -8.69 16.05 15.20
C ASP A 2 -9.13 16.22 13.74
N LEU A 3 -8.42 15.55 12.82
CA LEU A 3 -8.80 15.49 11.41
C LEU A 3 -10.19 14.86 11.28
N LEU A 4 -11.09 15.54 10.58
CA LEU A 4 -12.41 15.03 10.25
C LEU A 4 -12.38 14.26 8.92
N PRO A 5 -13.33 13.33 8.68
CA PRO A 5 -13.45 12.67 7.38
C PRO A 5 -13.57 13.64 6.20
N THR A 6 -14.28 14.75 6.39
CA THR A 6 -14.46 15.81 5.37
C THR A 6 -13.17 16.52 5.02
N ASP A 7 -12.19 16.55 5.93
CA ASP A 7 -10.86 17.12 5.66
C ASP A 7 -10.07 16.25 4.68
N ILE A 8 -10.48 14.99 4.49
CA ILE A 8 -9.92 14.04 3.53
C ILE A 8 -10.76 14.01 2.25
N THR A 9 -12.08 13.85 2.37
CA THR A 9 -12.98 13.61 1.22
C THR A 9 -13.42 14.89 0.52
N GLY A 10 -13.31 16.05 1.16
CA GLY A 10 -13.91 17.30 0.71
C GLY A 10 -15.30 17.54 1.29
N THR A 11 -15.82 18.74 1.05
CA THR A 11 -17.11 19.21 1.58
C THR A 11 -17.80 20.17 0.62
N ASN A 12 -19.11 20.31 0.75
CA ASN A 12 -19.86 21.33 0.02
C ASN A 12 -19.90 22.63 0.84
N ILE A 13 -19.48 23.74 0.24
CA ILE A 13 -19.50 25.08 0.83
C ILE A 13 -20.55 25.95 0.14
N TRP A 14 -21.28 26.77 0.90
CA TRP A 14 -22.23 27.70 0.33
C TRP A 14 -21.49 28.89 -0.30
N ASN A 15 -21.58 29.03 -1.62
CA ASN A 15 -21.03 30.16 -2.34
C ASN A 15 -22.06 31.31 -2.34
N GLN A 16 -21.77 32.38 -1.59
CA GLN A 16 -22.70 33.52 -1.43
C GLN A 16 -22.95 34.28 -2.75
N GLY A 17 -22.00 34.24 -3.69
CA GLY A 17 -22.11 34.93 -4.98
C GLY A 17 -23.04 34.21 -5.95
N THR A 18 -22.87 32.91 -6.10
CA THR A 18 -23.73 32.08 -6.97
C THR A 18 -25.03 31.65 -6.30
N ARG A 19 -25.09 31.71 -4.96
CA ARG A 19 -26.19 31.16 -4.12
C ARG A 19 -26.39 29.66 -4.37
N GLU A 20 -25.29 28.96 -4.57
CA GLU A 20 -25.26 27.51 -4.78
C GLU A 20 -24.24 26.86 -3.84
N PHE A 21 -24.44 25.57 -3.56
CA PHE A 21 -23.44 24.75 -2.88
C PHE A 21 -22.36 24.33 -3.88
N GLU A 22 -21.12 24.71 -3.62
CA GLU A 22 -19.95 24.36 -4.42
C GLU A 22 -19.13 23.30 -3.69
N PHE A 23 -18.73 22.25 -4.41
CA PHE A 23 -17.90 21.19 -3.84
C PHE A 23 -16.43 21.62 -3.79
N LEU A 24 -15.88 21.67 -2.58
CA LEU A 24 -14.46 21.86 -2.35
C LEU A 24 -13.79 20.48 -2.22
N PRO A 25 -12.97 20.04 -3.21
CA PRO A 25 -12.33 18.74 -3.17
C PRO A 25 -11.31 18.65 -2.03
N GLY A 26 -11.31 17.51 -1.34
CA GLY A 26 -10.30 17.19 -0.34
C GLY A 26 -8.98 16.69 -0.95
N PRO A 27 -7.95 16.45 -0.13
CA PRO A 27 -6.60 16.05 -0.56
C PRO A 27 -6.55 14.72 -1.32
N VAL A 28 -7.55 13.86 -1.19
CA VAL A 28 -7.67 12.60 -1.94
C VAL A 28 -7.86 12.76 -3.44
N PHE A 29 -8.26 13.95 -3.93
CA PHE A 29 -8.36 14.24 -5.36
C PHE A 29 -6.97 14.55 -5.96
N THR A 30 -6.06 13.59 -5.86
CA THR A 30 -4.68 13.64 -6.34
C THR A 30 -4.28 12.28 -6.93
N ASN A 31 -3.16 12.21 -7.66
CA ASN A 31 -2.62 10.94 -8.14
C ASN A 31 -1.79 10.21 -7.08
N ILE A 32 -1.05 10.94 -6.25
CA ILE A 32 -0.21 10.39 -5.17
C ILE A 32 -0.61 11.08 -3.87
N LEU A 33 -1.06 10.28 -2.90
CA LEU A 33 -1.47 10.74 -1.59
C LEU A 33 -0.52 10.17 -0.54
N LEU A 34 0.22 11.05 0.14
CA LEU A 34 1.01 10.69 1.32
C LEU A 34 0.21 11.03 2.58
N THR A 35 -0.12 10.01 3.37
CA THR A 35 -0.75 10.14 4.68
C THR A 35 0.28 9.83 5.74
N ASP A 36 0.87 10.89 6.29
CA ASP A 36 1.84 10.75 7.36
C ASP A 36 1.13 10.42 8.69
N GLU A 37 1.67 9.46 9.43
CA GLU A 37 1.19 9.00 10.73
C GLU A 37 -0.32 8.70 10.72
N ILE A 38 -0.77 7.83 9.80
CA ILE A 38 -2.19 7.48 9.64
C ILE A 38 -2.82 6.97 10.96
N ASN A 39 -2.01 6.40 11.85
CA ASN A 39 -2.43 5.97 13.18
C ASN A 39 -2.76 7.13 14.15
N ARG A 40 -2.49 8.39 13.82
CA ARG A 40 -2.92 9.54 14.64
C ARG A 40 -4.31 10.04 14.27
N ALA A 41 -4.80 9.71 13.08
CA ALA A 41 -6.15 10.05 12.67
C ALA A 41 -7.18 9.22 13.45
N THR A 42 -8.36 9.79 13.69
CA THR A 42 -9.45 9.05 14.35
C THR A 42 -9.89 7.84 13.50
N PRO A 43 -10.47 6.78 14.10
CA PRO A 43 -10.90 5.60 13.34
C PRO A 43 -11.88 5.91 12.21
N ARG A 44 -12.71 6.95 12.38
CA ARG A 44 -13.66 7.40 11.35
C ARG A 44 -12.95 8.02 10.16
N THR A 45 -11.92 8.81 10.42
CA THR A 45 -11.09 9.47 9.40
C THR A 45 -10.22 8.45 8.65
N GLN A 46 -9.64 7.48 9.37
CA GLN A 46 -8.95 6.33 8.76
C GLN A 46 -9.89 5.55 7.82
N SER A 47 -11.11 5.26 8.28
CA SER A 47 -12.10 4.51 7.50
C SER A 47 -12.48 5.25 6.21
N ALA A 48 -12.67 6.57 6.26
CA ALA A 48 -12.96 7.37 5.08
C ALA A 48 -11.84 7.28 4.04
N LEU A 49 -10.57 7.42 4.44
CA LEU A 49 -9.44 7.26 3.51
C LEU A 49 -9.39 5.86 2.87
N LEU A 50 -9.60 4.82 3.68
CA LEU A 50 -9.56 3.43 3.23
C LEU A 50 -10.73 3.07 2.31
N GLU A 51 -11.89 3.70 2.51
CA GLU A 51 -13.03 3.60 1.60
C GLU A 51 -12.67 4.18 0.22
N VAL A 52 -12.03 5.35 0.18
CA VAL A 52 -11.56 5.93 -1.09
C VAL A 52 -10.52 5.05 -1.78
N MET A 53 -9.64 4.41 -1.01
CA MET A 53 -8.65 3.46 -1.55
C MET A 53 -9.31 2.24 -2.22
N GLU A 54 -10.43 1.77 -1.65
CA GLU A 54 -11.15 0.61 -2.14
C GLU A 54 -12.04 0.96 -3.33
N GLU A 55 -12.88 1.98 -3.18
CA GLU A 55 -13.94 2.33 -4.12
C GLU A 55 -13.45 3.23 -5.28
N ARG A 56 -12.29 3.88 -5.11
CA ARG A 56 -11.73 4.85 -6.08
C ARG A 56 -12.69 5.99 -6.42
N GLN A 57 -13.60 6.29 -5.50
CA GLN A 57 -14.57 7.37 -5.59
C GLN A 57 -15.03 7.78 -4.20
N ILE A 58 -15.68 8.94 -4.13
CA ILE A 58 -16.25 9.52 -2.91
C ILE A 58 -17.67 9.92 -3.21
N THR A 59 -18.59 9.66 -2.29
CA THR A 59 -19.97 10.13 -2.40
C THR A 59 -20.24 11.19 -1.33
N VAL A 60 -20.53 12.42 -1.76
CA VAL A 60 -20.93 13.53 -0.87
C VAL A 60 -22.30 14.01 -1.31
N ASP A 61 -23.25 14.08 -0.39
CA ASP A 61 -24.64 14.53 -0.62
C ASP A 61 -25.32 13.82 -1.81
N GLY A 62 -25.09 12.52 -1.95
CA GLY A 62 -25.66 11.69 -3.02
C GLY A 62 -24.99 11.83 -4.39
N LEU A 63 -23.96 12.67 -4.52
CA LEU A 63 -23.17 12.80 -5.74
C LEU A 63 -21.82 12.08 -5.60
N SER A 64 -21.63 11.04 -6.42
CA SER A 64 -20.38 10.30 -6.49
C SER A 64 -19.37 11.00 -7.41
N ARG A 65 -18.11 11.08 -6.96
CA ARG A 65 -16.99 11.75 -7.61
C ARG A 65 -15.78 10.81 -7.61
N SER A 66 -15.29 10.44 -8.78
CA SER A 66 -14.10 9.57 -8.91
C SER A 66 -12.82 10.33 -8.56
N VAL A 67 -11.87 9.64 -7.93
CA VAL A 67 -10.52 10.19 -7.74
C VAL A 67 -9.69 10.05 -9.03
N PRO A 68 -8.69 10.92 -9.27
CA PRO A 68 -7.82 10.84 -10.44
C PRO A 68 -7.11 9.47 -10.56
N GLN A 69 -6.87 9.02 -11.79
CA GLN A 69 -6.11 7.81 -12.06
C GLN A 69 -4.74 8.14 -12.69
N PRO A 70 -3.65 7.45 -12.29
CA PRO A 70 -3.58 6.45 -11.22
C PRO A 70 -3.77 7.09 -9.83
N PHE A 71 -4.32 6.33 -8.87
CA PHE A 71 -4.42 6.74 -7.46
C PHE A 71 -3.55 5.84 -6.60
N PHE A 72 -2.49 6.40 -6.01
CA PHE A 72 -1.52 5.68 -5.20
C PHE A 72 -1.42 6.31 -3.81
N VAL A 73 -1.58 5.49 -2.77
CA VAL A 73 -1.54 5.94 -1.38
C VAL A 73 -0.31 5.38 -0.69
N ILE A 74 0.45 6.28 -0.06
CA ILE A 74 1.54 5.96 0.84
C ILE A 74 1.08 6.37 2.23
N ALA A 75 1.06 5.43 3.18
CA ALA A 75 0.74 5.72 4.56
C ALA A 75 1.91 5.33 5.45
N THR A 76 2.30 6.20 6.37
CA THR A 76 3.31 5.90 7.39
C THR A 76 2.63 5.64 8.73
N GLN A 77 3.27 4.83 9.57
CA GLN A 77 2.84 4.59 10.94
C GLN A 77 4.06 4.74 11.85
N ASN A 78 3.93 5.52 12.92
CA ASN A 78 4.96 5.61 13.94
C ASN A 78 4.72 4.52 15.01
N PRO A 79 5.64 3.56 15.19
CA PRO A 79 5.43 2.41 16.08
C PRO A 79 5.68 2.70 17.57
N ILE A 80 6.27 3.84 17.93
CA ILE A 80 6.78 4.10 19.29
C ILE A 80 5.83 5.00 20.11
N GLU A 81 5.08 5.87 19.46
CA GLU A 81 4.19 6.81 20.15
C GLU A 81 2.81 6.18 20.39
N TYR A 82 2.48 5.89 21.65
CA TYR A 82 1.19 5.29 22.04
C TYR A 82 0.16 6.32 22.53
N GLN A 83 0.58 7.54 22.87
CA GLN A 83 -0.35 8.57 23.34
C GLN A 83 -1.05 9.23 22.16
N GLY A 84 -2.38 9.07 22.10
CA GLY A 84 -3.20 9.70 21.07
C GLY A 84 -3.16 9.02 19.69
N THR A 85 -2.81 7.73 19.65
CA THR A 85 -2.83 6.94 18.40
C THR A 85 -3.90 5.86 18.41
N PHE A 86 -4.53 5.65 17.25
CA PHE A 86 -5.47 4.59 16.93
C PHE A 86 -4.80 3.62 15.94
N PRO A 87 -4.37 2.42 16.37
CA PRO A 87 -3.77 1.45 15.46
C PRO A 87 -4.79 1.03 14.40
N LEU A 88 -4.32 0.80 13.18
CA LEU A 88 -5.19 0.29 12.12
C LEU A 88 -5.57 -1.16 12.42
N PRO A 89 -6.87 -1.50 12.46
CA PRO A 89 -7.31 -2.88 12.51
C PRO A 89 -6.74 -3.71 11.35
N GLU A 90 -6.62 -5.01 11.53
CA GLU A 90 -6.00 -5.90 10.54
C GLU A 90 -6.80 -5.94 9.24
N ALA A 91 -8.13 -5.88 9.34
CA ALA A 91 -9.02 -5.73 8.18
C ALA A 91 -8.75 -4.44 7.38
N GLN A 92 -8.22 -3.39 8.02
CA GLN A 92 -7.81 -2.16 7.36
C GLN A 92 -6.41 -2.28 6.75
N MET A 93 -5.46 -2.87 7.48
CA MET A 93 -4.10 -3.14 6.98
C MET A 93 -4.11 -4.05 5.73
N ASP A 94 -5.07 -4.95 5.62
CA ASP A 94 -5.24 -5.85 4.47
C ASP A 94 -5.49 -5.11 3.14
N ARG A 95 -5.90 -3.84 3.18
CA ARG A 95 -6.09 -2.99 1.98
C ARG A 95 -4.77 -2.47 1.42
N PHE A 96 -3.69 -2.45 2.19
CA PHE A 96 -2.37 -2.03 1.70
C PHE A 96 -1.65 -3.19 1.03
N THR A 97 -1.26 -3.05 -0.24
CA THR A 97 -0.58 -4.11 -1.00
C THR A 97 0.77 -4.51 -0.41
N LEU A 98 1.56 -3.52 0.02
CA LEU A 98 2.90 -3.70 0.57
C LEU A 98 3.00 -3.05 1.95
N SER A 99 3.80 -3.65 2.82
CA SER A 99 4.25 -3.06 4.07
C SER A 99 5.76 -3.12 4.14
N LEU A 100 6.38 -1.95 4.36
CA LEU A 100 7.82 -1.78 4.44
C LEU A 100 8.18 -1.20 5.79
N SER A 101 9.30 -1.65 6.35
CA SER A 101 9.89 -1.06 7.55
C SER A 101 11.13 -0.29 7.16
N LEU A 102 11.12 1.02 7.38
CA LEU A 102 12.29 1.87 7.20
C LEU A 102 13.21 1.64 8.40
N GLY A 103 14.39 1.08 8.14
CA GLY A 103 15.50 1.12 9.08
C GLY A 103 16.24 2.46 8.97
N TYR A 104 17.27 2.63 9.79
CA TYR A 104 18.21 3.71 9.56
C TYR A 104 19.08 3.40 8.34
N PRO A 105 19.38 4.42 7.49
CA PRO A 105 20.38 4.27 6.44
C PRO A 105 21.73 3.86 7.03
N THR A 106 22.54 3.19 6.22
CA THR A 106 23.93 2.90 6.54
C THR A 106 24.74 4.20 6.62
N ARG A 107 25.88 4.17 7.31
CA ARG A 107 26.79 5.32 7.42
C ARG A 107 27.16 5.89 6.04
N GLU A 108 27.39 5.03 5.07
CA GLU A 108 27.73 5.41 3.70
C GLU A 108 26.56 6.10 2.99
N GLU A 109 25.33 5.59 3.15
CA GLU A 109 24.11 6.23 2.63
C GLU A 109 23.85 7.58 3.29
N GLU A 110 24.00 7.68 4.62
CA GLU A 110 23.89 8.96 5.34
C GLU A 110 24.92 9.98 4.85
N LEU A 111 26.16 9.56 4.64
CA LEU A 111 27.20 10.43 4.10
C LEU A 111 26.84 10.93 2.69
N GLN A 112 26.26 10.08 1.84
CA GLN A 112 25.77 10.50 0.53
C GLN A 112 24.59 11.47 0.62
N MET A 113 23.67 11.25 1.55
CA MET A 113 22.55 12.17 1.80
C MET A 113 23.05 13.56 2.22
N LEU A 114 24.02 13.63 3.13
CA LEU A 114 24.63 14.89 3.55
C LEU A 114 25.29 15.64 2.38
N LYS A 115 26.02 14.92 1.52
CA LYS A 115 26.64 15.51 0.31
C LYS A 115 25.60 16.06 -0.66
N ARG A 116 24.56 15.27 -0.97
CA ARG A 116 23.46 15.72 -1.85
C ARG A 116 22.71 16.92 -1.29
N HIS A 117 22.53 16.98 0.03
CA HIS A 117 21.91 18.13 0.69
C HIS A 117 22.76 19.39 0.57
N GLN A 118 24.09 19.27 0.68
CA GLN A 118 25.02 20.39 0.47
C GLN A 118 25.07 20.88 -0.98
N GLU A 119 24.98 19.97 -1.95
CA GLU A 119 24.94 20.31 -3.39
C GLU A 119 23.64 21.04 -3.78
N GLY A 120 22.58 20.86 -2.99
CA GLY A 120 21.26 21.45 -3.23
C GLY A 120 20.51 20.69 -4.33
N ILE A 121 19.36 20.12 -3.99
CA ILE A 121 18.46 19.53 -5.00
C ILE A 121 17.50 20.63 -5.45
N ILE A 122 17.62 21.06 -6.70
CA ILE A 122 16.68 21.99 -7.31
C ILE A 122 15.48 21.20 -7.84
N ILE A 123 14.49 20.97 -6.97
CA ILE A 123 13.26 20.22 -7.31
C ILE A 123 12.57 20.83 -8.54
N SER A 124 12.65 22.16 -8.72
CA SER A 124 12.06 22.88 -9.85
C SER A 124 12.67 22.54 -11.22
N GLU A 125 13.82 21.87 -11.27
CA GLU A 125 14.48 21.46 -12.51
C GLU A 125 14.15 20.02 -12.92
N LEU A 126 13.45 19.27 -12.07
CA LEU A 126 13.04 17.90 -12.38
C LEU A 126 12.08 17.90 -13.57
N LYS A 127 12.45 17.14 -14.61
CA LYS A 127 11.61 16.93 -15.79
C LYS A 127 10.84 15.62 -15.63
N PRO A 128 9.53 15.58 -15.96
CA PRO A 128 8.77 14.35 -15.94
C PRO A 128 9.33 13.36 -16.97
N CYS A 129 9.60 12.13 -16.54
CA CYS A 129 10.08 11.06 -17.42
C CYS A 129 8.94 10.30 -18.11
N ILE A 130 7.76 10.27 -17.48
CA ILE A 130 6.54 9.62 -17.96
C ILE A 130 5.31 10.42 -17.53
N SER A 131 4.22 10.29 -18.28
CA SER A 131 2.90 10.84 -18.02
C SER A 131 2.02 9.88 -17.19
N SER A 132 0.93 10.39 -16.65
CA SER A 132 -0.04 9.55 -15.93
C SER A 132 -0.71 8.52 -16.85
N GLN A 133 -0.97 8.85 -18.11
CA GLN A 133 -1.48 7.90 -19.10
C GLN A 133 -0.48 6.77 -19.38
N GLU A 134 0.81 7.07 -19.49
CA GLU A 134 1.86 6.06 -19.65
C GLU A 134 1.95 5.15 -18.43
N VAL A 135 1.77 5.67 -17.21
CA VAL A 135 1.70 4.83 -16.00
C VAL A 135 0.54 3.83 -16.06
N LEU A 136 -0.63 4.25 -16.55
CA LEU A 136 -1.78 3.34 -16.70
C LEU A 136 -1.51 2.25 -17.75
N GLU A 137 -0.84 2.60 -18.84
CA GLU A 137 -0.42 1.60 -19.84
C GLU A 137 0.61 0.63 -19.28
N LEU A 138 1.58 1.10 -18.50
CA LEU A 138 2.53 0.23 -17.79
C LEU A 138 1.82 -0.72 -16.82
N GLN A 139 0.82 -0.25 -16.06
CA GLN A 139 0.02 -1.12 -15.19
C GLN A 139 -0.71 -2.23 -15.98
N ARG A 140 -1.24 -1.89 -17.18
CA ARG A 140 -1.86 -2.85 -18.09
C ARG A 140 -0.87 -3.88 -18.62
N LEU A 141 0.34 -3.45 -18.98
CA LEU A 141 1.42 -4.33 -19.44
C LEU A 141 1.92 -5.26 -18.33
N CYS A 142 2.15 -4.74 -17.11
CA CYS A 142 2.52 -5.55 -15.95
C CYS A 142 1.53 -6.70 -15.73
N SER A 143 0.22 -6.45 -15.85
CA SER A 143 -0.80 -7.50 -15.65
C SER A 143 -0.78 -8.64 -16.66
N GLN A 144 -0.07 -8.47 -17.79
CA GLN A 144 0.09 -9.49 -18.83
C GLN A 144 1.31 -10.40 -18.63
N VAL A 145 2.19 -10.10 -17.66
CA VAL A 145 3.31 -10.98 -17.32
C VAL A 145 2.78 -12.36 -16.94
N LYS A 146 3.33 -13.40 -17.57
CA LYS A 146 2.87 -14.77 -17.41
C LYS A 146 3.23 -15.30 -16.03
N ILE A 147 2.27 -15.95 -15.39
CA ILE A 147 2.48 -16.73 -14.18
C ILE A 147 1.95 -18.13 -14.45
N GLU A 148 2.86 -19.10 -14.47
CA GLU A 148 2.51 -20.52 -14.63
C GLU A 148 1.60 -21.00 -13.51
N ASN A 149 0.73 -21.97 -13.81
CA ASN A 149 -0.21 -22.52 -12.83
C ASN A 149 0.49 -23.05 -11.57
N SER A 150 1.68 -23.64 -11.73
CA SER A 150 2.48 -24.15 -10.60
C SER A 150 2.91 -23.04 -9.63
N LEU A 151 3.18 -21.82 -10.13
CA LEU A 151 3.48 -20.66 -9.29
C LEU A 151 2.23 -20.12 -8.59
N GLN A 152 1.07 -20.19 -9.24
CA GLN A 152 -0.20 -19.83 -8.61
C GLN A 152 -0.55 -20.81 -7.49
N GLU A 153 -0.37 -22.11 -7.73
CA GLU A 153 -0.50 -23.16 -6.71
C GLU A 153 0.46 -22.91 -5.54
N TYR A 154 1.72 -22.58 -5.81
CA TYR A 154 2.68 -22.21 -4.77
C TYR A 154 2.23 -21.01 -3.91
N ILE A 155 1.70 -19.95 -4.54
CA ILE A 155 1.12 -18.80 -3.81
C ILE A 155 -0.06 -19.25 -2.92
N LEU A 156 -0.93 -20.11 -3.45
CA LEU A 156 -2.08 -20.63 -2.71
C LEU A 156 -1.64 -21.49 -1.53
N ASP A 157 -0.64 -22.35 -1.71
CA ASP A 157 -0.10 -23.23 -0.68
C ASP A 157 0.54 -22.42 0.44
N LEU A 158 1.31 -21.36 0.13
CA LEU A 158 1.84 -20.43 1.13
C LEU A 158 0.73 -19.77 1.96
N VAL A 159 -0.31 -19.27 1.28
CA VAL A 159 -1.43 -18.60 1.93
C VAL A 159 -2.25 -19.58 2.76
N ARG A 160 -2.49 -20.81 2.30
CA ARG A 160 -3.18 -21.86 3.06
C ARG A 160 -2.38 -22.30 4.28
N ALA A 161 -1.08 -22.58 4.10
CA ALA A 161 -0.19 -22.94 5.20
C ALA A 161 -0.16 -21.86 6.29
N SER A 162 -0.31 -20.59 5.92
CA SER A 162 -0.42 -19.50 6.89
C SER A 162 -1.70 -19.52 7.73
N ARG A 163 -2.81 -20.07 7.20
CA ARG A 163 -4.11 -20.18 7.89
C ARG A 163 -4.18 -21.41 8.78
N GLU A 164 -3.42 -22.44 8.45
CA GLU A 164 -3.36 -23.72 9.18
C GLU A 164 -2.22 -23.75 10.21
N ALA A 165 -1.34 -22.73 10.22
CA ALA A 165 -0.22 -22.65 11.14
C ALA A 165 -0.68 -22.43 12.59
N GLU A 166 -0.24 -23.30 13.51
CA GLU A 166 -0.58 -23.23 14.94
C GLU A 166 -0.14 -21.92 15.62
N ASP A 167 0.93 -21.30 15.12
CA ASP A 167 1.47 -20.04 15.64
C ASP A 167 0.85 -18.80 14.99
N VAL A 168 -0.29 -18.96 14.30
CA VAL A 168 -1.04 -17.88 13.65
C VAL A 168 -2.51 -17.90 14.12
N THR A 169 -2.96 -16.77 14.67
CA THR A 169 -4.37 -16.56 15.05
C THR A 169 -5.23 -16.18 13.85
N LEU A 170 -4.68 -15.37 12.92
CA LEU A 170 -5.34 -14.99 11.67
C LEU A 170 -4.35 -15.11 10.52
N GLY A 171 -4.65 -16.01 9.57
CA GLY A 171 -3.87 -16.24 8.36
C GLY A 171 -4.13 -15.20 7.27
N VAL A 172 -3.33 -15.26 6.21
CA VAL A 172 -3.44 -14.31 5.07
C VAL A 172 -4.79 -14.41 4.38
N SER A 173 -5.43 -13.27 4.09
CA SER A 173 -6.70 -13.20 3.36
C SER A 173 -6.57 -13.53 1.85
N PRO A 174 -7.67 -13.75 1.13
CA PRO A 174 -7.63 -13.84 -0.35
C PRO A 174 -7.08 -12.59 -1.03
N ARG A 175 -7.16 -11.41 -0.41
CA ARG A 175 -6.53 -10.19 -0.94
C ARG A 175 -5.00 -10.33 -0.96
N GLY A 176 -4.43 -11.02 0.03
CA GLY A 176 -3.00 -11.31 0.08
C GLY A 176 -2.50 -12.18 -1.08
N SER A 177 -3.25 -13.20 -1.52
CA SER A 177 -2.85 -14.02 -2.67
C SER A 177 -2.86 -13.20 -3.97
N VAL A 178 -3.91 -12.39 -4.18
CA VAL A 178 -4.02 -11.50 -5.35
C VAL A 178 -2.91 -10.43 -5.33
N ALA A 179 -2.63 -9.85 -4.16
CA ALA A 179 -1.57 -8.87 -4.00
C ALA A 179 -0.18 -9.47 -4.29
N LEU A 180 0.08 -10.69 -3.82
CA LEU A 180 1.37 -11.36 -4.05
C LEU A 180 1.55 -11.68 -5.54
N GLN A 181 0.50 -12.16 -6.21
CA GLN A 181 0.54 -12.40 -7.65
C GLN A 181 0.82 -11.10 -8.43
N ARG A 182 0.06 -10.02 -8.17
CA ARG A 182 0.22 -8.75 -8.89
C ARG A 182 1.58 -8.11 -8.67
N THR A 183 2.11 -8.17 -7.44
CA THR A 183 3.45 -7.65 -7.14
C THR A 183 4.53 -8.51 -7.80
N THR A 184 4.35 -9.83 -7.88
CA THR A 184 5.24 -10.75 -8.59
C THR A 184 5.30 -10.40 -10.08
N GLN A 185 4.15 -10.18 -10.72
CA GLN A 185 4.09 -9.72 -12.11
C GLN A 185 4.82 -8.38 -12.30
N ALA A 186 4.58 -7.42 -11.40
CA ALA A 186 5.21 -6.11 -11.46
C ALA A 186 6.74 -6.19 -11.31
N LEU A 187 7.25 -7.02 -10.40
CA LEU A 187 8.70 -7.21 -10.21
C LEU A 187 9.34 -7.83 -11.44
N ALA A 188 8.76 -8.90 -11.97
CA ALA A 188 9.24 -9.53 -13.19
C ALA A 188 9.26 -8.54 -14.37
N PHE A 189 8.21 -7.72 -14.52
CA PHE A 189 8.15 -6.69 -15.55
C PHE A 189 9.24 -5.63 -15.39
N ILE A 190 9.49 -5.15 -14.17
CA ILE A 190 10.55 -4.16 -13.87
C ILE A 190 11.94 -4.74 -14.17
N ASP A 191 12.13 -6.03 -13.96
CA ASP A 191 13.35 -6.77 -14.30
C ASP A 191 13.47 -7.08 -15.81
N GLY A 192 12.52 -6.65 -16.64
CA GLY A 192 12.52 -6.85 -18.09
C GLY A 192 12.10 -8.25 -18.53
N ARG A 193 11.42 -9.02 -17.67
CA ARG A 193 10.91 -10.37 -17.95
C ARG A 193 9.42 -10.34 -18.21
N ASP A 194 8.95 -11.19 -19.12
CA ASP A 194 7.54 -11.43 -19.42
C ASP A 194 6.96 -12.66 -18.69
N TYR A 195 7.73 -13.26 -17.78
CA TYR A 195 7.34 -14.38 -16.93
C TYR A 195 7.88 -14.23 -15.49
N ALA A 196 7.10 -14.73 -14.53
CA ALA A 196 7.49 -14.78 -13.12
C ALA A 196 8.38 -15.99 -12.79
N LEU A 197 9.21 -15.84 -11.78
CA LEU A 197 10.02 -16.89 -11.18
C LEU A 197 9.58 -17.16 -9.74
N PRO A 198 9.85 -18.37 -9.19
CA PRO A 198 9.61 -18.64 -7.77
C PRO A 198 10.33 -17.66 -6.83
N ASP A 199 11.51 -17.18 -7.22
CA ASP A 199 12.31 -16.26 -6.41
C ASP A 199 11.66 -14.88 -6.29
N ASP A 200 10.88 -14.44 -7.30
CA ASP A 200 10.09 -13.20 -7.22
C ASP A 200 9.06 -13.28 -6.10
N ILE A 201 8.35 -14.41 -6.02
CA ILE A 201 7.33 -14.68 -5.01
C ILE A 201 7.97 -14.71 -3.62
N LYS A 202 9.10 -15.42 -3.48
CA LYS A 202 9.84 -15.51 -2.21
C LYS A 202 10.34 -14.15 -1.74
N PHE A 203 10.86 -13.34 -2.67
CA PHE A 203 11.35 -12.00 -2.35
C PHE A 203 10.21 -11.10 -1.85
N LEU A 204 9.04 -11.15 -2.50
CA LEU A 204 7.90 -10.29 -2.18
C LEU A 204 7.07 -10.77 -0.98
N ALA A 205 7.05 -12.08 -0.70
CA ALA A 205 6.19 -12.66 0.33
C ALA A 205 6.34 -11.98 1.72
N PRO A 206 7.54 -11.69 2.25
CA PRO A 206 7.68 -10.95 3.52
C PRO A 206 7.07 -9.55 3.48
N HIS A 207 7.04 -8.89 2.32
CA HIS A 207 6.54 -7.51 2.17
C HIS A 207 5.04 -7.44 1.89
N VAL A 208 4.46 -8.52 1.36
CA VAL A 208 3.02 -8.60 1.03
C VAL A 208 2.22 -9.31 2.13
N LEU A 209 2.81 -10.33 2.76
CA LEU A 209 2.07 -11.23 3.64
C LEU A 209 2.19 -10.88 5.13
N SER A 210 3.31 -10.29 5.56
CA SER A 210 3.60 -10.13 7.00
C SER A 210 2.56 -9.28 7.74
N HIS A 211 2.09 -8.18 7.17
CA HIS A 211 1.07 -7.31 7.79
C HIS A 211 -0.36 -7.86 7.67
N ARG A 212 -0.54 -9.01 7.03
CA ARG A 212 -1.83 -9.73 6.92
C ARG A 212 -1.95 -10.88 7.90
N LEU A 213 -0.92 -11.09 8.71
CA LEU A 213 -0.85 -12.16 9.69
C LEU A 213 -0.99 -11.61 11.08
N ILE A 214 -1.76 -12.30 11.92
CA ILE A 214 -1.76 -12.10 13.37
C ILE A 214 -1.07 -13.29 14.02
N PRO A 215 0.20 -13.15 14.45
CA PRO A 215 0.92 -14.21 15.14
C PRO A 215 0.35 -14.49 16.53
N THR A 216 0.33 -15.75 16.93
CA THR A 216 0.06 -16.17 18.31
C THR A 216 1.33 -16.01 19.16
N GLY A 217 1.20 -15.52 20.40
CA GLY A 217 2.29 -15.52 21.37
C GLY A 217 3.44 -14.53 21.09
N GLY A 218 3.16 -13.42 20.39
CA GLY A 218 4.13 -12.33 20.21
C GLY A 218 5.27 -12.60 19.22
N ARG A 219 5.18 -13.67 18.42
CA ARG A 219 6.13 -13.91 17.32
C ARG A 219 6.02 -12.81 16.27
N LYS A 220 7.12 -12.56 15.54
CA LYS A 220 7.11 -11.62 14.41
C LYS A 220 6.52 -12.29 13.18
N ALA A 221 5.52 -11.66 12.56
CA ALA A 221 4.88 -12.18 11.35
C ALA A 221 5.89 -12.47 10.22
N LYS A 222 6.90 -11.60 10.05
CA LYS A 222 7.97 -11.81 9.07
C LYS A 222 8.70 -13.14 9.25
N THR A 223 9.00 -13.52 10.49
CA THR A 223 9.66 -14.80 10.80
C THR A 223 8.78 -16.00 10.48
N ILE A 224 7.46 -15.86 10.66
CA ILE A 224 6.50 -16.90 10.26
C ILE A 224 6.50 -17.05 8.73
N VAL A 225 6.43 -15.94 7.99
CA VAL A 225 6.49 -15.98 6.51
C VAL A 225 7.79 -16.62 6.03
N GLU A 226 8.94 -16.23 6.58
CA GLU A 226 10.25 -16.83 6.24
C GLU A 226 10.29 -18.33 6.54
N ARG A 227 9.67 -18.77 7.63
CA ARG A 227 9.52 -20.21 7.95
C ARG A 227 8.64 -20.92 6.92
N LEU A 228 7.49 -20.34 6.56
CA LEU A 228 6.57 -20.90 5.57
C LEU A 228 7.24 -21.05 4.20
N LEU A 229 8.03 -20.06 3.77
CA LEU A 229 8.79 -20.11 2.52
C LEU A 229 9.81 -21.25 2.48
N ARG A 230 10.30 -21.71 3.63
CA ARG A 230 11.22 -22.86 3.74
C ARG A 230 10.49 -24.20 3.80
N SER A 231 9.26 -24.23 4.31
CA SER A 231 8.49 -25.47 4.50
C SER A 231 7.63 -25.83 3.28
N VAL A 232 7.11 -24.83 2.56
CA VAL A 232 6.29 -25.07 1.37
C VAL A 232 7.22 -25.36 0.19
N PRO A 233 7.10 -26.52 -0.47
CA PRO A 233 7.96 -26.90 -1.58
C PRO A 233 7.76 -25.96 -2.76
N ILE A 234 8.86 -25.71 -3.48
CA ILE A 234 8.85 -24.93 -4.72
C ILE A 234 8.49 -25.90 -5.85
N PRO A 235 7.67 -25.48 -6.84
CA PRO A 235 7.41 -26.27 -8.04
C PRO A 235 8.65 -26.50 -8.91
#